data_AF-A0A533XAJ0-F1
#
_entry.id   AF-A0A533XAJ0-F1
#
_cell.length_a   1.000
_cell.length_b   1.000
_cell.length_c   1.000
_cell.angle_alpha   90.00
_cell.angle_beta   90.00
_cell.angle_gamma   90.00
#
_symmetry.space_group_name_H-M   'P 1'
#
loop_
_entity.id
_entity.type
_entity.pdbx_description
1 polymer ?
#
loop_
_entity_poly.entity_id
_entity_poly.type
_entity_poly.pdbx_seq_one_letter_code
_entity_poly.pdbx_strand_id
1 'polypeptide(L)'
;MVEAFSIVGVTCGPGQKVYHELVVDSSNSVVTTLPLMLINGTRDGPTLCITGGMYGDEYPGIEAATRIFNKTNPGKLSGRLVILPVLNMPSFQWRTVGFSPLDRKDLNRVFPGNPNGTVTERTAHIVLNEVIMKVDFHLDLRGGDTNESHMSHTIICRTGNSDLDRTCYDAARAYGLEYVMIHDAGKEGATPGILLHEATKLGKPSIISEIGIGLLTYREEDIALTEQCAARLMKHLKLLEGHNAPGGEGNLHQGRDILSDCGADRTLFHIDVEEGSEGRRDQEYPRGVPRGSALARGRSTP
;
A
#
# COMPACT_ATOMS: atom_id res chain seq x y z
N MET A 1 -2.68 -13.85 29.58
CA MET A 1 -3.77 -14.30 28.70
C MET A 1 -3.95 -13.23 27.65
N VAL A 2 -4.13 -13.58 26.38
CA VAL A 2 -4.40 -12.58 25.35
C VAL A 2 -5.69 -11.84 25.71
N GLU A 3 -5.68 -10.52 25.67
CA GLU A 3 -6.83 -9.68 25.96
C GLU A 3 -7.60 -9.30 24.69
N ALA A 4 -8.85 -8.89 24.85
CA ALA A 4 -9.60 -8.25 23.78
C ALA A 4 -8.88 -6.95 23.35
N PHE A 5 -8.93 -6.62 22.07
CA PHE A 5 -8.39 -5.36 21.56
C PHE A 5 -9.47 -4.58 20.83
N SER A 6 -9.34 -3.25 20.83
CA SER A 6 -10.32 -2.37 20.20
C SER A 6 -9.66 -1.38 19.24
N ILE A 7 -10.28 -1.18 18.09
CA ILE A 7 -9.89 -0.19 17.07
C ILE A 7 -11.15 0.59 16.70
N VAL A 8 -11.09 1.93 16.82
CA VAL A 8 -12.22 2.85 16.53
C VAL A 8 -13.53 2.39 17.21
N GLY A 9 -13.45 1.96 18.48
CA GLY A 9 -14.61 1.50 19.25
C GLY A 9 -15.12 0.08 18.91
N VAL A 10 -14.54 -0.59 17.92
CA VAL A 10 -14.87 -1.98 17.57
C VAL A 10 -13.95 -2.93 18.33
N THR A 11 -14.51 -3.85 19.10
CA THR A 11 -13.76 -4.78 19.96
C THR A 11 -13.70 -6.19 19.35
N CYS A 12 -12.53 -6.82 19.38
CA CYS A 12 -12.30 -8.19 18.93
C CYS A 12 -11.68 -9.03 20.06
N GLY A 13 -12.41 -10.05 20.53
CA GLY A 13 -11.95 -10.95 21.58
C GLY A 13 -10.93 -11.98 21.08
N PRO A 14 -10.13 -12.59 21.97
CA PRO A 14 -9.11 -13.57 21.59
C PRO A 14 -9.68 -14.74 20.77
N GLY A 15 -8.98 -15.14 19.71
CA GLY A 15 -9.42 -16.21 18.81
C GLY A 15 -10.58 -15.85 17.88
N GLN A 16 -11.00 -14.58 17.83
CA GLN A 16 -12.14 -14.14 17.01
C GLN A 16 -11.70 -13.40 15.74
N LYS A 17 -12.67 -13.31 14.82
CA LYS A 17 -12.69 -12.37 13.71
C LYS A 17 -13.91 -11.48 13.84
N VAL A 18 -13.77 -10.20 13.52
CA VAL A 18 -14.87 -9.24 13.49
C VAL A 18 -14.81 -8.47 12.19
N TYR A 19 -15.96 -8.29 11.56
CA TYR A 19 -16.15 -7.34 10.46
C TYR A 19 -17.09 -6.24 10.93
N HIS A 20 -16.79 -5.00 10.57
CA HIS A 20 -17.59 -3.83 10.89
C HIS A 20 -17.48 -2.79 9.77
N GLU A 21 -18.57 -2.09 9.46
CA GLU A 21 -18.53 -0.95 8.56
C GLU A 21 -18.46 0.33 9.39
N LEU A 22 -17.29 0.97 9.43
CA LEU A 22 -17.15 2.25 10.10
C LEU A 22 -17.85 3.33 9.27
N VAL A 23 -18.77 4.06 9.90
CA VAL A 23 -19.42 5.20 9.25
C VAL A 23 -18.49 6.41 9.32
N VAL A 24 -18.16 6.95 8.15
CA VAL A 24 -17.44 8.22 8.00
C VAL A 24 -18.44 9.27 7.52
N ASP A 25 -19.02 9.97 8.47
CA ASP A 25 -19.89 11.12 8.22
C ASP A 25 -19.04 12.38 8.05
N SER A 26 -19.52 13.42 7.39
CA SER A 26 -18.88 14.74 7.32
C SER A 26 -19.89 15.84 7.64
N SER A 27 -19.44 17.00 8.12
CA SER A 27 -20.32 18.06 8.66
C SER A 27 -21.33 18.63 7.65
N ASN A 28 -21.18 18.32 6.36
CA ASN A 28 -22.10 18.67 5.28
C ASN A 28 -23.05 17.51 4.86
N SER A 29 -23.27 16.51 5.72
CA SER A 29 -24.17 15.36 5.49
C SER A 29 -23.74 14.41 4.36
N VAL A 30 -22.48 14.44 3.94
CA VAL A 30 -21.92 13.43 3.03
C VAL A 30 -21.34 12.29 3.86
N VAL A 31 -21.83 11.07 3.61
CA VAL A 31 -21.47 9.87 4.36
C VAL A 31 -20.84 8.84 3.44
N THR A 32 -19.79 8.17 3.91
CA THR A 32 -19.28 6.93 3.33
C THR A 32 -19.02 5.90 4.43
N THR A 33 -18.64 4.69 4.03
CA THR A 33 -18.25 3.62 4.95
C THR A 33 -16.82 3.18 4.69
N LEU A 34 -16.16 2.73 5.75
CA LEU A 34 -14.83 2.14 5.71
C LEU A 34 -14.92 0.70 6.27
N PRO A 35 -14.72 -0.34 5.44
CA PRO A 35 -14.80 -1.72 5.91
C PRO A 35 -13.61 -2.01 6.82
N LEU A 36 -13.89 -2.37 8.08
CA LEU A 36 -12.91 -2.74 9.09
C LEU A 36 -13.02 -4.23 9.40
N MET A 37 -11.90 -4.92 9.27
CA MET A 37 -11.76 -6.34 9.54
C MET A 37 -10.71 -6.54 10.63
N LEU A 38 -11.10 -7.14 11.75
CA LEU A 38 -10.24 -7.39 12.90
C LEU A 38 -10.04 -8.89 13.09
N ILE A 39 -8.80 -9.28 13.41
CA ILE A 39 -8.48 -10.64 13.85
C ILE A 39 -7.65 -10.56 15.11
N ASN A 40 -8.10 -11.22 16.18
CA ASN A 40 -7.32 -11.35 17.41
C ASN A 40 -6.81 -12.78 17.54
N GLY A 41 -5.49 -12.96 17.58
CA GLY A 41 -4.87 -14.25 17.79
C GLY A 41 -5.15 -14.82 19.18
N THR A 42 -4.76 -16.08 19.39
CA THR A 42 -4.80 -16.72 20.70
C THR A 42 -3.46 -16.68 21.43
N ARG A 43 -2.43 -16.07 20.83
CA ARG A 43 -1.10 -15.88 21.41
C ARG A 43 -0.71 -14.40 21.33
N ASP A 44 0.10 -13.95 22.29
CA ASP A 44 0.64 -12.59 22.29
C ASP A 44 1.58 -12.37 21.08
N GLY A 45 1.60 -11.15 20.57
CA GLY A 45 2.39 -10.77 19.40
C GLY A 45 2.03 -9.37 18.91
N PRO A 46 2.66 -8.90 17.83
CA PRO A 46 2.44 -7.54 17.32
C PRO A 46 1.08 -7.39 16.65
N THR A 47 0.70 -6.15 16.38
CA THR A 47 -0.46 -5.79 15.58
C THR A 47 -0.01 -5.28 14.21
N LEU A 48 -0.44 -5.94 13.14
CA LEU A 48 -0.22 -5.50 11.76
C LEU A 48 -1.49 -4.86 11.22
N CYS A 49 -1.38 -3.63 10.70
CA CYS A 49 -2.40 -3.04 9.86
C CYS A 49 -2.11 -3.35 8.39
N ILE A 50 -3.12 -3.86 7.67
CA ILE A 50 -3.09 -4.09 6.23
C ILE A 50 -4.14 -3.20 5.59
N THR A 51 -3.73 -2.27 4.74
CA THR A 51 -4.65 -1.45 3.94
C THR A 51 -4.63 -1.89 2.49
N GLY A 52 -5.73 -1.63 1.79
CA GLY A 52 -5.82 -1.76 0.34
C GLY A 52 -6.86 -0.78 -0.19
N GLY A 53 -6.91 -0.63 -1.51
CA GLY A 53 -7.89 0.25 -2.16
C GLY A 53 -7.72 1.72 -1.74
N MET A 54 -6.48 2.16 -1.56
CA MET A 54 -6.16 3.59 -1.44
C MET A 54 -6.62 4.32 -2.72
N TYR A 55 -6.38 3.70 -3.88
CA TYR A 55 -7.16 3.96 -5.10
C TYR A 55 -8.15 2.81 -5.33
N GLY A 56 -9.39 3.15 -5.68
CA GLY A 56 -10.49 2.20 -5.75
C GLY A 56 -10.45 1.26 -6.96
N ASP A 57 -9.47 1.42 -7.84
CA ASP A 57 -9.24 0.63 -9.03
C ASP A 57 -7.98 -0.27 -8.97
N GLU A 58 -7.30 -0.30 -7.82
CA GLU A 58 -6.19 -1.22 -7.53
C GLU A 58 -6.70 -2.59 -7.01
N TYR A 59 -7.37 -3.34 -7.89
CA TYR A 59 -8.11 -4.52 -7.47
C TYR A 59 -7.29 -5.66 -6.83
N PRO A 60 -6.06 -5.98 -7.26
CA PRO A 60 -5.29 -7.08 -6.66
C PRO A 60 -5.05 -6.92 -5.16
N GLY A 61 -4.72 -5.71 -4.71
CA GLY A 61 -4.50 -5.41 -3.29
C GLY A 61 -5.78 -5.54 -2.46
N ILE A 62 -6.91 -5.06 -2.99
CA ILE A 62 -8.24 -5.15 -2.35
C ILE A 62 -8.65 -6.61 -2.13
N GLU A 63 -8.51 -7.44 -3.16
CA GLU A 63 -8.84 -8.86 -3.05
C GLU A 63 -7.88 -9.59 -2.11
N ALA A 64 -6.58 -9.35 -2.23
CA ALA A 64 -5.59 -9.99 -1.38
C ALA A 64 -5.85 -9.68 0.11
N ALA A 65 -6.16 -8.42 0.46
CA ALA A 65 -6.55 -8.05 1.82
C ALA A 65 -7.77 -8.84 2.31
N THR A 66 -8.79 -8.97 1.47
CA THR A 66 -10.02 -9.73 1.76
C THR A 66 -9.73 -11.22 1.94
N ARG A 67 -8.88 -11.81 1.08
CA ARG A 67 -8.47 -13.23 1.19
C ARG A 67 -7.61 -13.49 2.41
N ILE A 68 -6.70 -12.59 2.76
CA ILE A 68 -5.88 -12.68 3.98
C ILE A 68 -6.80 -12.74 5.21
N PHE A 69 -7.81 -11.87 5.27
CA PHE A 69 -8.81 -11.93 6.35
C PHE A 69 -9.51 -13.28 6.40
N ASN A 70 -10.01 -13.78 5.27
CA ASN A 70 -10.76 -15.03 5.20
C ASN A 70 -9.90 -16.26 5.56
N LYS A 71 -8.67 -16.35 5.02
CA LYS A 71 -7.77 -17.50 5.17
C LYS A 71 -7.05 -17.56 6.52
N THR A 72 -6.82 -16.41 7.19
CA THR A 72 -6.09 -16.39 8.46
C THR A 72 -6.87 -17.12 9.55
N ASN A 73 -6.26 -18.11 10.22
CA ASN A 73 -6.88 -18.78 11.36
C ASN A 73 -6.45 -18.08 12.68
N PRO A 74 -7.37 -17.49 13.46
CA PRO A 74 -7.03 -16.81 14.72
C PRO A 74 -6.31 -17.73 15.73
N GLY A 75 -6.63 -19.03 15.75
CA GLY A 75 -5.97 -20.00 16.64
C GLY A 75 -4.51 -20.30 16.28
N LYS A 76 -4.04 -19.85 15.12
CA LYS A 76 -2.65 -19.96 14.65
C LYS A 76 -1.94 -18.60 14.56
N LEU A 77 -2.62 -17.52 14.95
CA LEU A 77 -2.07 -16.16 14.89
C LEU A 77 -1.47 -15.78 16.25
N SER A 78 -0.25 -15.24 16.23
CA SER A 78 0.41 -14.63 17.39
C SER A 78 0.36 -13.12 17.26
N GLY A 79 -0.53 -12.45 17.98
CA GLY A 79 -0.81 -11.03 17.81
C GLY A 79 -2.12 -10.77 17.09
N ARG A 80 -2.19 -9.69 16.32
CA ARG A 80 -3.46 -9.12 15.81
C ARG A 80 -3.33 -8.65 14.36
N LEU A 81 -4.42 -8.72 13.62
CA LEU A 81 -4.56 -8.06 12.32
C LEU A 81 -5.66 -7.01 12.37
N VAL A 82 -5.39 -5.86 11.79
CA VAL A 82 -6.35 -4.81 11.46
C VAL A 82 -6.32 -4.65 9.95
N ILE A 83 -7.43 -4.89 9.27
CA ILE A 83 -7.48 -4.93 7.81
C ILE A 83 -8.54 -3.95 7.34
N LEU A 84 -8.15 -3.04 6.45
CA LEU A 84 -9.01 -2.07 5.79
C LEU A 84 -8.89 -2.33 4.28
N PRO A 85 -9.66 -3.27 3.70
CA PRO A 85 -9.42 -3.76 2.34
C PRO A 85 -9.71 -2.71 1.26
N VAL A 86 -10.52 -1.69 1.57
CA VAL A 86 -10.82 -0.58 0.65
C VAL A 86 -10.85 0.72 1.45
N LEU A 87 -9.80 1.53 1.36
CA LEU A 87 -9.73 2.83 2.01
C LEU A 87 -10.65 3.87 1.36
N ASN A 88 -10.66 3.91 0.02
CA ASN A 88 -11.45 4.86 -0.76
C ASN A 88 -12.70 4.20 -1.33
N MET A 89 -13.64 3.83 -0.45
CA MET A 89 -14.89 3.16 -0.82
C MET A 89 -15.69 3.92 -1.90
N PRO A 90 -15.80 5.27 -1.88
CA PRO A 90 -16.44 6.00 -2.97
C PRO A 90 -15.76 5.82 -4.33
N SER A 91 -14.43 5.86 -4.39
CA SER A 91 -13.67 5.62 -5.63
C SER A 91 -13.90 4.20 -6.14
N PHE A 92 -13.90 3.20 -5.25
CA PHE A 92 -14.15 1.80 -5.61
C PHE A 92 -15.56 1.60 -6.20
N GLN A 93 -16.59 2.12 -5.53
CA GLN A 93 -17.99 1.96 -5.96
C GLN A 93 -18.29 2.64 -7.31
N TRP A 94 -17.67 3.80 -7.54
CA TRP A 94 -17.89 4.61 -8.74
C TRP A 94 -16.85 4.39 -9.84
N ARG A 95 -15.83 3.56 -9.58
CA ARG A 95 -14.70 3.30 -10.49
C ARG A 95 -14.01 4.59 -10.94
N THR A 96 -13.77 5.52 -10.01
CA THR A 96 -13.03 6.75 -10.31
C THR A 96 -11.54 6.58 -10.03
N VAL A 97 -10.73 6.98 -11.00
CA VAL A 97 -9.27 6.90 -10.95
C VAL A 97 -8.70 8.07 -10.14
N GLY A 98 -7.87 7.77 -9.13
CA GLY A 98 -7.06 8.75 -8.38
C GLY A 98 -7.78 9.68 -7.40
N PHE A 99 -9.12 9.82 -7.44
CA PHE A 99 -9.84 10.72 -6.53
C PHE A 99 -11.22 10.17 -6.09
N SER A 100 -11.69 10.66 -4.95
CA SER A 100 -13.05 10.42 -4.45
C SER A 100 -14.08 11.25 -5.23
N PRO A 101 -15.15 10.65 -5.80
CA PRO A 101 -16.18 11.39 -6.53
C PRO A 101 -17.01 12.33 -5.64
N LEU A 102 -17.00 12.13 -4.32
CA LEU A 102 -17.83 12.87 -3.38
C LEU A 102 -17.31 14.30 -3.12
N ASP A 103 -15.98 14.49 -3.16
CA ASP A 103 -15.35 15.78 -2.87
C ASP A 103 -14.16 16.12 -3.79
N ARG A 104 -13.88 15.28 -4.80
CA ARG A 104 -12.81 15.44 -5.79
C ARG A 104 -11.39 15.47 -5.20
N LYS A 105 -11.19 14.91 -4.00
CA LYS A 105 -9.87 14.82 -3.37
C LYS A 105 -9.20 13.48 -3.65
N ASP A 106 -7.89 13.53 -3.87
CA ASP A 106 -7.02 12.35 -3.81
C ASP A 106 -6.75 12.04 -2.34
N LEU A 107 -7.17 10.84 -1.88
CA LEU A 107 -7.00 10.40 -0.50
C LEU A 107 -5.52 10.39 -0.09
N ASN A 108 -4.64 10.02 -1.00
CA ASN A 108 -3.19 9.95 -0.78
C ASN A 108 -2.49 11.31 -0.93
N ARG A 109 -3.25 12.43 -0.88
CA ARG A 109 -2.73 13.81 -0.84
C ARG A 109 -3.26 14.61 0.34
N VAL A 110 -4.10 14.00 1.18
CA VAL A 110 -4.79 14.70 2.28
C VAL A 110 -4.43 14.18 3.67
N PHE A 111 -3.51 13.22 3.80
CA PHE A 111 -2.98 12.84 5.12
C PHE A 111 -2.23 14.03 5.76
N PRO A 112 -2.27 14.21 7.10
CA PRO A 112 -2.84 13.32 8.12
C PRO A 112 -4.36 13.41 8.30
N GLY A 113 -5.06 14.09 7.40
CA GLY A 113 -6.51 14.28 7.42
C GLY A 113 -6.97 15.42 8.31
N ASN A 114 -8.29 15.65 8.31
CA ASN A 114 -8.95 16.65 9.14
C ASN A 114 -10.26 16.06 9.70
N PRO A 115 -10.41 15.88 11.02
CA PRO A 115 -11.62 15.30 11.62
C PRO A 115 -12.87 16.17 11.42
N ASN A 116 -12.70 17.46 11.13
CA ASN A 116 -13.78 18.40 10.83
C ASN A 116 -13.88 18.72 9.33
N GLY A 117 -13.13 17.99 8.50
CA GLY A 117 -13.05 18.22 7.06
C GLY A 117 -14.14 17.49 6.26
N THR A 118 -13.89 17.44 4.95
CA THR A 118 -14.63 16.62 3.98
C THR A 118 -14.53 15.14 4.29
N VAL A 119 -15.39 14.32 3.67
CA VAL A 119 -15.42 12.86 3.88
C VAL A 119 -14.07 12.19 3.60
N THR A 120 -13.33 12.62 2.56
CA THR A 120 -12.00 12.07 2.25
C THR A 120 -10.96 12.48 3.31
N GLU A 121 -11.00 13.72 3.80
CA GLU A 121 -10.10 14.17 4.88
C GLU A 121 -10.38 13.49 6.22
N ARG A 122 -11.66 13.22 6.52
CA ARG A 122 -12.07 12.48 7.72
C ARG A 122 -11.67 11.01 7.62
N THR A 123 -11.79 10.42 6.43
CA THR A 123 -11.27 9.07 6.15
C THR A 123 -9.77 9.02 6.41
N ALA A 124 -8.99 9.95 5.85
CA ALA A 124 -7.55 10.03 6.10
C ALA A 124 -7.22 10.20 7.60
N HIS A 125 -8.02 11.01 8.31
CA HIS A 125 -7.84 11.21 9.75
C HIS A 125 -8.02 9.92 10.55
N ILE A 126 -9.12 9.19 10.31
CA ILE A 126 -9.42 7.92 10.98
C ILE A 126 -8.34 6.89 10.67
N VAL A 127 -8.03 6.70 9.38
CA VAL A 127 -7.07 5.69 8.91
C VAL A 127 -5.71 5.91 9.55
N LEU A 128 -5.16 7.13 9.52
CA LEU A 128 -3.86 7.37 10.11
C LEU A 128 -3.91 7.42 11.64
N ASN A 129 -4.65 8.37 12.20
CA ASN A 129 -4.54 8.74 13.62
C ASN A 129 -5.26 7.74 14.53
N GLU A 130 -6.36 7.14 14.06
CA GLU A 130 -7.18 6.27 14.89
C GLU A 130 -6.94 4.77 14.67
N VAL A 131 -6.30 4.41 13.54
CA VAL A 131 -5.97 3.01 13.20
C VAL A 131 -4.46 2.81 13.13
N ILE A 132 -3.78 3.36 12.13
CA ILE A 132 -2.36 3.07 11.84
C ILE A 132 -1.43 3.46 13.01
N MET A 133 -1.71 4.57 13.69
CA MET A 133 -0.91 4.99 14.84
C MET A 133 -1.07 4.08 16.07
N LYS A 134 -2.08 3.19 16.10
CA LYS A 134 -2.35 2.26 17.20
C LYS A 134 -1.85 0.82 16.96
N VAL A 135 -1.23 0.56 15.82
CA VAL A 135 -0.66 -0.77 15.48
C VAL A 135 0.86 -0.75 15.53
N ASP A 136 1.54 -1.89 15.42
CA ASP A 136 3.01 -1.95 15.45
C ASP A 136 3.64 -1.74 14.07
N PHE A 137 2.97 -2.18 13.01
CA PHE A 137 3.45 -2.11 11.63
C PHE A 137 2.31 -1.88 10.64
N HIS A 138 2.59 -1.17 9.54
CA HIS A 138 1.64 -0.91 8.46
C HIS A 138 2.11 -1.48 7.11
N LEU A 139 1.23 -2.19 6.42
CA LEU A 139 1.42 -2.69 5.05
C LEU A 139 0.31 -2.13 4.17
N ASP A 140 0.66 -1.33 3.17
CA ASP A 140 -0.30 -0.81 2.18
C ASP A 140 -0.21 -1.63 0.89
N LEU A 141 -1.28 -2.33 0.53
CA LEU A 141 -1.39 -3.15 -0.67
C LEU A 141 -1.92 -2.31 -1.83
N ARG A 142 -1.03 -2.02 -2.78
CA ARG A 142 -1.24 -1.20 -3.98
C ARG A 142 -0.91 -2.01 -5.25
N GLY A 143 -1.13 -1.40 -6.40
CA GLY A 143 -0.76 -1.94 -7.70
C GLY A 143 -1.05 -0.91 -8.79
N GLY A 144 -0.88 -1.26 -10.06
CA GLY A 144 -1.24 -0.33 -11.14
C GLY A 144 -2.72 0.08 -11.08
N ASP A 145 -2.99 1.37 -11.27
CA ASP A 145 -4.33 1.94 -11.45
C ASP A 145 -4.87 1.65 -12.87
N THR A 146 -6.08 2.10 -13.18
CA THR A 146 -6.65 1.98 -14.53
C THR A 146 -5.79 2.63 -15.63
N ASN A 147 -5.02 3.66 -15.29
CA ASN A 147 -4.24 4.47 -16.22
C ASN A 147 -2.71 4.25 -16.12
N GLU A 148 -2.25 3.30 -15.30
CA GLU A 148 -0.82 3.01 -15.14
C GLU A 148 -0.53 1.51 -14.92
N SER A 149 0.70 1.11 -15.22
CA SER A 149 1.20 -0.26 -15.01
C SER A 149 2.58 -0.16 -14.39
N HIS A 150 2.83 -0.89 -13.29
CA HIS A 150 4.08 -0.84 -12.55
C HIS A 150 4.67 -2.23 -12.34
N MET A 151 6.00 -2.31 -12.51
CA MET A 151 6.78 -3.48 -12.07
C MET A 151 6.45 -3.82 -10.64
N SER A 152 6.40 -5.11 -10.31
CA SER A 152 6.18 -5.49 -8.92
C SER A 152 7.35 -5.03 -8.04
N HIS A 153 7.09 -4.14 -7.09
CA HIS A 153 8.10 -3.57 -6.21
C HIS A 153 7.56 -3.18 -4.84
N THR A 154 8.44 -2.99 -3.87
CA THR A 154 8.09 -2.41 -2.56
C THR A 154 8.57 -0.97 -2.50
N ILE A 155 7.78 -0.07 -1.90
CA ILE A 155 8.20 1.30 -1.62
C ILE A 155 8.40 1.44 -0.10
N ILE A 156 9.56 1.96 0.28
CA ILE A 156 9.87 2.36 1.65
C ILE A 156 10.23 3.84 1.71
N CYS A 157 10.15 4.41 2.91
CA CYS A 157 10.55 5.78 3.14
C CYS A 157 11.81 5.86 3.99
N ARG A 158 12.78 6.66 3.55
CA ARG A 158 13.93 7.09 4.33
C ARG A 158 13.54 8.31 5.14
N THR A 159 13.65 8.19 6.46
CA THR A 159 13.19 9.19 7.43
C THR A 159 14.36 9.91 8.12
N GLY A 160 15.57 9.35 8.06
CA GLY A 160 16.72 9.82 8.84
C GLY A 160 16.79 9.23 10.25
N ASN A 161 15.76 8.49 10.68
CA ASN A 161 15.82 7.64 11.87
C ASN A 161 16.34 6.25 11.45
N SER A 162 17.58 5.92 11.80
CA SER A 162 18.25 4.69 11.35
C SER A 162 17.55 3.41 11.78
N ASP A 163 16.92 3.38 12.95
CA ASP A 163 16.24 2.19 13.47
C ASP A 163 14.92 1.95 12.73
N LEU A 164 14.17 3.02 12.46
CA LEU A 164 12.94 2.98 11.68
C LEU A 164 13.24 2.59 10.22
N ASP A 165 14.21 3.25 9.61
CA ASP A 165 14.63 3.00 8.22
C ASP A 165 15.08 1.54 8.05
N ARG A 166 15.85 1.01 9.03
CA ARG A 166 16.25 -0.40 9.04
C ARG A 166 15.06 -1.34 9.20
N THR A 167 14.11 -1.01 10.08
CA THR A 167 12.90 -1.83 10.28
C THR A 167 12.08 -1.94 8.99
N CYS A 168 11.85 -0.82 8.29
CA CYS A 168 11.15 -0.80 7.01
C CYS A 168 11.92 -1.57 5.92
N TYR A 169 13.25 -1.43 5.88
CA TYR A 169 14.09 -2.13 4.93
C TYR A 169 14.10 -3.65 5.15
N ASP A 170 14.26 -4.11 6.39
CA ASP A 170 14.23 -5.54 6.73
C ASP A 170 12.84 -6.15 6.44
N ALA A 171 11.76 -5.38 6.67
CA ALA A 171 10.41 -5.77 6.32
C ALA A 171 10.19 -5.87 4.80
N ALA A 172 10.71 -4.92 4.00
CA ALA A 172 10.65 -4.97 2.54
C ALA A 172 11.38 -6.21 1.99
N ARG A 173 12.58 -6.52 2.54
CA ARG A 173 13.31 -7.74 2.18
C ARG A 173 12.53 -9.01 2.56
N ALA A 174 11.85 -9.00 3.70
CA ALA A 174 11.01 -10.11 4.11
C ALA A 174 9.80 -10.29 3.18
N TYR A 175 9.14 -9.19 2.79
CA TYR A 175 8.04 -9.17 1.84
C TYR A 175 8.44 -9.86 0.53
N GLY A 176 9.65 -9.55 0.03
CA GLY A 176 10.37 -10.43 -0.89
C GLY A 176 10.10 -10.19 -2.38
N LEU A 177 9.67 -8.98 -2.75
CA LEU A 177 9.70 -8.53 -4.14
C LEU A 177 11.14 -8.23 -4.57
N GLU A 178 11.39 -8.31 -5.88
CA GLU A 178 12.73 -8.11 -6.45
C GLU A 178 13.21 -6.65 -6.26
N TYR A 179 12.32 -5.68 -6.45
CA TYR A 179 12.67 -4.26 -6.45
C TYR A 179 12.21 -3.58 -5.16
N VAL A 180 13.08 -2.71 -4.62
CA VAL A 180 12.75 -1.83 -3.48
C VAL A 180 13.05 -0.38 -3.86
N MET A 181 12.01 0.42 -3.99
CA MET A 181 12.09 1.85 -4.21
C MET A 181 12.18 2.57 -2.86
N ILE A 182 13.09 3.54 -2.77
CA ILE A 182 13.30 4.31 -1.54
C ILE A 182 12.92 5.76 -1.80
N HIS A 183 11.83 6.20 -1.20
CA HIS A 183 11.43 7.60 -1.17
C HIS A 183 12.14 8.31 -0.02
N ASP A 184 12.44 9.60 -0.19
CA ASP A 184 12.97 10.43 0.90
C ASP A 184 11.81 11.24 1.53
N ALA A 185 11.41 10.90 2.75
CA ALA A 185 10.43 11.72 3.49
C ALA A 185 11.04 13.07 3.82
N GLY A 186 10.28 14.14 3.58
CA GLY A 186 10.61 15.48 4.10
C GLY A 186 11.77 16.19 3.41
N LYS A 187 12.29 15.66 2.29
CA LYS A 187 13.14 16.46 1.39
C LYS A 187 12.31 17.45 0.59
N GLU A 188 12.94 18.56 0.21
CA GLU A 188 12.37 19.54 -0.70
C GLU A 188 11.91 18.84 -1.99
N GLY A 189 10.63 19.02 -2.36
CA GLY A 189 10.00 18.33 -3.49
C GLY A 189 9.24 17.04 -3.16
N ALA A 190 9.29 16.52 -1.92
CA ALA A 190 8.44 15.40 -1.54
C ALA A 190 6.96 15.79 -1.57
N THR A 191 6.13 15.00 -2.25
CA THR A 191 4.69 15.26 -2.33
C THR A 191 4.05 15.17 -0.93
N PRO A 192 3.38 16.24 -0.46
CA PRO A 192 2.77 16.25 0.85
C PRO A 192 1.52 15.35 0.90
N GLY A 193 1.20 14.87 2.10
CA GLY A 193 -0.04 14.14 2.36
C GLY A 193 -0.12 12.72 1.83
N ILE A 194 1.02 12.12 1.45
CA ILE A 194 1.13 10.69 1.15
C ILE A 194 1.10 9.88 2.45
N LEU A 195 0.27 8.84 2.52
CA LEU A 195 0.10 8.03 3.74
C LEU A 195 1.44 7.47 4.26
N LEU A 196 2.23 6.86 3.38
CA LEU A 196 3.54 6.31 3.73
C LEU A 196 4.45 7.36 4.39
N HIS A 197 4.50 8.57 3.82
CA HIS A 197 5.32 9.66 4.36
C HIS A 197 4.80 10.12 5.73
N GLU A 198 3.50 10.35 5.86
CA GLU A 198 2.92 10.84 7.12
C GLU A 198 3.01 9.80 8.25
N ALA A 199 2.77 8.51 7.96
CA ALA A 199 2.94 7.43 8.93
C ALA A 199 4.39 7.32 9.43
N THR A 200 5.35 7.33 8.50
CA THR A 200 6.78 7.19 8.85
C THR A 200 7.34 8.44 9.55
N LYS A 201 6.90 9.65 9.19
CA LYS A 201 7.21 10.89 9.93
C LYS A 201 6.75 10.83 11.39
N LEU A 202 5.64 10.16 11.67
CA LEU A 202 5.12 9.92 13.02
C LEU A 202 5.76 8.71 13.71
N GLY A 203 6.80 8.12 13.12
CA GLY A 203 7.54 7.01 13.71
C GLY A 203 6.91 5.63 13.52
N LYS A 204 5.89 5.50 12.64
CA LYS A 204 5.25 4.20 12.35
C LYS A 204 6.01 3.48 11.23
N PRO A 205 6.55 2.26 11.45
CA PRO A 205 7.07 1.43 10.37
C PRO A 205 5.99 1.11 9.35
N SER A 206 6.27 1.38 8.09
CA SER A 206 5.31 1.26 6.99
C SER A 206 6.01 0.93 5.68
N ILE A 207 5.41 0.04 4.89
CA ILE A 207 5.83 -0.23 3.50
C ILE A 207 4.61 -0.24 2.58
N ILE A 208 4.82 0.09 1.31
CA ILE A 208 3.84 -0.12 0.24
C ILE A 208 4.29 -1.33 -0.58
N SER A 209 3.35 -2.18 -0.97
CA SER A 209 3.53 -3.16 -2.03
C SER A 209 2.86 -2.67 -3.30
N GLU A 210 3.57 -2.63 -4.42
CA GLU A 210 3.04 -2.40 -5.75
C GLU A 210 3.05 -3.73 -6.49
N ILE A 211 1.88 -4.36 -6.68
CA ILE A 211 1.75 -5.61 -7.46
C ILE A 211 0.51 -5.51 -8.35
N GLY A 212 0.72 -5.58 -9.66
CA GLY A 212 -0.33 -5.62 -10.68
C GLY A 212 -0.15 -4.57 -11.75
N ILE A 213 -0.62 -4.89 -12.95
CA ILE A 213 -0.40 -4.10 -14.17
C ILE A 213 -1.51 -3.05 -14.44
N GLY A 214 -2.48 -2.90 -13.54
CA GLY A 214 -3.59 -1.96 -13.72
C GLY A 214 -4.56 -2.32 -14.85
N LEU A 215 -5.02 -1.32 -15.62
CA LEU A 215 -5.86 -1.50 -16.82
C LEU A 215 -7.21 -2.22 -16.59
N LEU A 216 -7.82 -2.04 -15.41
CA LEU A 216 -9.02 -2.78 -14.97
C LEU A 216 -8.84 -4.30 -14.97
N THR A 217 -7.59 -4.78 -14.89
CA THR A 217 -7.31 -6.21 -14.86
C THR A 217 -7.37 -6.75 -13.44
N TYR A 218 -7.76 -8.03 -13.35
CA TYR A 218 -7.89 -8.77 -12.13
C TYR A 218 -7.20 -10.11 -12.31
N ARG A 219 -5.87 -10.13 -12.16
CA ARG A 219 -5.06 -11.30 -12.43
C ARG A 219 -4.84 -12.11 -11.15
N GLU A 220 -5.18 -13.39 -11.21
CA GLU A 220 -5.01 -14.31 -10.08
C GLU A 220 -3.54 -14.46 -9.67
N GLU A 221 -2.60 -14.35 -10.61
CA GLU A 221 -1.16 -14.40 -10.30
C GLU A 221 -0.69 -13.22 -9.43
N ASP A 222 -1.21 -12.01 -9.67
CA ASP A 222 -0.88 -10.80 -8.90
C ASP A 222 -1.45 -10.89 -7.49
N ILE A 223 -2.69 -11.37 -7.36
CA ILE A 223 -3.34 -11.63 -6.07
C ILE A 223 -2.56 -12.70 -5.30
N ALA A 224 -2.22 -13.81 -5.95
CA ALA A 224 -1.49 -14.92 -5.34
C ALA A 224 -0.08 -14.49 -4.90
N LEU A 225 0.61 -13.66 -5.68
CA LEU A 225 1.91 -13.08 -5.32
C LEU A 225 1.76 -12.17 -4.08
N THR A 226 0.75 -11.30 -4.08
CA THR A 226 0.46 -10.41 -2.95
C THR A 226 0.20 -11.19 -1.65
N GLU A 227 -0.60 -12.26 -1.70
CA GLU A 227 -0.87 -13.13 -0.54
C GLU A 227 0.40 -13.84 -0.06
N GLN A 228 1.24 -14.32 -0.98
CA GLN A 228 2.51 -14.97 -0.66
C GLN A 228 3.48 -14.00 0.05
N CYS A 229 3.65 -12.81 -0.50
CA CYS A 229 4.51 -11.78 0.08
C CYS A 229 4.00 -11.28 1.44
N ALA A 230 2.69 -11.05 1.58
CA ALA A 230 2.09 -10.71 2.86
C ALA A 230 2.31 -11.82 3.92
N ALA A 231 2.15 -13.09 3.55
CA ALA A 231 2.44 -14.20 4.46
C ALA A 231 3.91 -14.26 4.89
N ARG A 232 4.85 -13.90 4.00
CA ARG A 232 6.28 -13.79 4.34
C ARG A 232 6.55 -12.66 5.33
N LEU A 233 5.93 -11.49 5.15
CA LEU A 233 6.03 -10.39 6.10
C LEU A 233 5.43 -10.78 7.45
N MET A 234 4.26 -11.43 7.46
CA MET A 234 3.63 -11.91 8.70
C MET A 234 4.53 -12.89 9.46
N LYS A 235 5.28 -13.77 8.78
CA LYS A 235 6.29 -14.63 9.42
C LYS A 235 7.46 -13.83 9.98
N HIS A 236 7.96 -12.83 9.24
CA HIS A 236 9.03 -11.96 9.71
C HIS A 236 8.65 -11.16 10.96
N LEU A 237 7.41 -10.66 10.99
CA LEU A 237 6.82 -9.99 12.16
C LEU A 237 6.38 -10.97 13.27
N LYS A 238 6.63 -12.29 13.11
CA LYS A 238 6.29 -13.33 14.09
C LYS A 238 4.78 -13.47 14.36
N LEU A 239 3.93 -13.01 13.44
CA LEU A 239 2.48 -13.22 13.46
C LEU A 239 2.11 -14.67 13.10
N LEU A 240 2.86 -15.26 12.17
CA LEU A 240 2.71 -16.65 11.75
C LEU A 240 3.95 -17.46 12.09
N GLU A 241 3.75 -18.75 12.36
CA GLU A 241 4.83 -19.70 12.55
C GLU A 241 5.55 -20.04 11.25
N GLY A 242 6.77 -20.53 11.41
CA GLY A 242 7.65 -20.93 10.32
C GLY A 242 8.64 -19.85 9.95
N HIS A 243 9.71 -20.29 9.31
CA HIS A 243 10.71 -19.39 8.75
C HIS A 243 10.37 -19.18 7.27
N ASN A 244 10.63 -17.99 6.77
CA ASN A 244 10.74 -17.84 5.33
C ASN A 244 11.90 -18.73 4.88
N ALA A 245 11.69 -19.51 3.81
CA ALA A 245 12.83 -20.13 3.15
C ALA A 245 13.88 -19.04 2.88
N PRO A 246 15.19 -19.36 2.90
CA PRO A 246 16.19 -18.47 2.32
C PRO A 246 15.88 -18.34 0.84
N GLY A 247 14.94 -17.45 0.52
CA GLY A 247 14.32 -17.31 -0.78
C GLY A 247 14.76 -15.99 -1.34
N GLY A 248 15.71 -16.08 -2.27
CA GLY A 248 16.31 -15.01 -3.04
C GLY A 248 16.85 -13.89 -2.17
N GLU A 249 18.16 -13.65 -2.20
CA GLU A 249 18.54 -12.25 -2.21
C GLU A 249 17.94 -11.68 -3.50
N GLY A 250 16.65 -11.29 -3.46
CA GLY A 250 16.06 -10.48 -4.51
C GLY A 250 17.06 -9.37 -4.73
N ASN A 251 17.59 -9.29 -5.95
CA ASN A 251 18.66 -8.37 -6.24
C ASN A 251 18.13 -6.99 -5.87
N LEU A 252 18.65 -6.40 -4.79
CA LEU A 252 18.09 -5.17 -4.28
C LEU A 252 18.44 -4.07 -5.28
N HIS A 253 17.48 -3.78 -6.13
CA HIS A 253 17.60 -2.76 -7.14
C HIS A 253 16.96 -1.49 -6.59
N GLN A 254 17.80 -0.55 -6.17
CA GLN A 254 17.35 0.78 -5.78
C GLN A 254 17.11 1.60 -7.05
N GLY A 255 15.85 1.87 -7.35
CA GLY A 255 15.42 2.73 -8.46
C GLY A 255 15.18 4.18 -8.04
N ARG A 256 15.10 5.06 -9.04
CA ARG A 256 14.46 6.37 -8.95
C ARG A 256 13.46 6.47 -10.10
N ASP A 257 12.38 7.20 -9.89
CA ASP A 257 11.42 7.48 -10.95
C ASP A 257 12.11 8.22 -12.10
N ILE A 258 11.91 7.70 -13.31
CA ILE A 258 12.25 8.38 -14.56
C ILE A 258 10.93 8.68 -15.23
N LEU A 259 10.50 9.94 -15.13
CA LEU A 259 9.28 10.42 -15.74
C LEU A 259 9.53 10.70 -17.22
N SER A 260 8.72 10.10 -18.07
CA SER A 260 8.60 10.54 -19.45
C SER A 260 7.24 11.13 -19.70
N ASP A 261 7.23 12.36 -20.16
CA ASP A 261 6.03 13.08 -20.53
C ASP A 261 5.82 12.97 -22.06
N CYS A 262 4.58 12.79 -22.50
CA CYS A 262 4.19 12.92 -23.91
C CYS A 262 4.15 14.39 -24.37
N GLY A 263 4.41 15.33 -23.46
CA GLY A 263 4.39 16.76 -23.71
C GLY A 263 2.96 17.31 -23.70
N ALA A 264 2.81 18.57 -24.12
CA ALA A 264 1.53 19.29 -24.05
C ALA A 264 0.43 18.75 -24.99
N ASP A 265 0.79 17.88 -25.93
CA ASP A 265 -0.12 17.34 -26.93
C ASP A 265 -0.89 16.17 -26.32
N ARG A 266 -2.01 16.47 -25.66
CA ARG A 266 -2.99 15.55 -25.04
C ARG A 266 -3.59 14.56 -26.05
N THR A 267 -2.76 13.66 -26.58
CA THR A 267 -3.02 12.76 -27.70
C THR A 267 -2.87 11.30 -27.26
N LEU A 268 -3.04 10.35 -28.20
CA LEU A 268 -2.91 8.93 -27.92
C LEU A 268 -1.46 8.59 -27.53
N PHE A 269 -1.28 7.93 -26.39
CA PHE A 269 0.02 7.46 -25.92
C PHE A 269 0.26 6.01 -26.37
N HIS A 270 1.36 5.76 -27.07
CA HIS A 270 1.79 4.43 -27.50
C HIS A 270 3.10 4.06 -26.80
N ILE A 271 3.14 2.86 -26.22
CA ILE A 271 4.29 2.34 -25.48
C ILE A 271 4.86 1.14 -26.26
N ASP A 272 6.09 1.27 -26.76
CA ASP A 272 6.80 0.22 -27.50
C ASP A 272 7.63 -0.72 -26.59
N VAL A 273 7.50 -0.57 -25.28
CA VAL A 273 8.27 -1.31 -24.27
C VAL A 273 7.35 -1.86 -23.20
N GLU A 274 7.55 -3.14 -22.89
CA GLU A 274 6.82 -3.78 -21.82
C GLU A 274 7.43 -3.42 -20.46
N GLU A 275 6.59 -3.37 -19.44
CA GLU A 275 7.01 -3.33 -18.04
C GLU A 275 8.05 -4.44 -17.76
N GLY A 276 9.12 -4.13 -17.03
CA GLY A 276 10.23 -5.08 -16.80
C GLY A 276 11.36 -5.03 -17.83
N SER A 277 11.17 -4.36 -18.97
CA SER A 277 12.19 -4.26 -20.02
C SER A 277 13.43 -3.49 -19.58
N GLU A 278 14.61 -3.93 -20.03
CA GLU A 278 15.86 -3.20 -19.80
C GLU A 278 16.02 -2.01 -20.74
N GLY A 279 16.05 -0.78 -20.20
CA GLY A 279 16.31 0.44 -20.95
C GLY A 279 17.70 1.05 -20.73
N ARG A 280 18.20 1.83 -21.70
CA ARG A 280 19.37 2.72 -21.53
C ARG A 280 18.95 4.19 -21.46
N ARG A 281 19.63 4.98 -20.63
CA ARG A 281 19.33 6.40 -20.36
C ARG A 281 19.23 7.30 -21.60
N ASP A 282 19.96 6.95 -22.67
CA ASP A 282 20.02 7.74 -23.92
C ASP A 282 19.44 6.97 -25.12
N GLN A 283 18.69 5.90 -24.88
CA GLN A 283 18.03 5.16 -25.95
C GLN A 283 16.77 5.90 -26.38
N GLU A 284 16.74 6.35 -27.64
CA GLU A 284 15.50 6.79 -28.26
C GLU A 284 14.61 5.57 -28.50
N TYR A 285 13.47 5.50 -27.82
CA TYR A 285 12.40 4.56 -28.15
C TYR A 285 11.67 5.06 -29.41
N PRO A 286 11.16 4.16 -30.28
CA PRO A 286 10.65 4.54 -31.59
C PRO A 286 9.62 5.64 -31.50
N ARG A 287 9.92 6.68 -32.24
CA ARG A 287 9.33 7.97 -32.04
C ARG A 287 8.12 8.16 -32.99
N GLY A 288 6.99 7.50 -32.72
CA GLY A 288 5.71 7.77 -33.38
C GLY A 288 4.93 8.84 -32.61
N VAL A 289 4.90 10.09 -33.13
CA VAL A 289 4.11 11.28 -32.71
C VAL A 289 3.71 11.38 -31.21
N PRO A 290 4.13 12.45 -30.50
CA PRO A 290 5.25 12.51 -29.55
C PRO A 290 5.14 11.48 -28.37
N ARG A 291 5.96 10.42 -28.26
CA ARG A 291 7.42 10.30 -27.98
C ARG A 291 7.75 10.22 -26.46
N GLY A 292 7.55 9.04 -25.86
CA GLY A 292 7.84 8.71 -24.45
C GLY A 292 9.15 7.91 -24.19
N SER A 293 9.35 7.52 -22.92
CA SER A 293 10.38 6.62 -22.39
C SER A 293 9.90 5.94 -21.10
N ALA A 294 10.34 4.70 -20.89
CA ALA A 294 10.07 3.89 -19.70
C ALA A 294 11.25 3.93 -18.70
N LEU A 295 11.00 3.49 -17.48
CA LEU A 295 12.00 3.26 -16.43
C LEU A 295 13.20 2.47 -16.98
N ALA A 296 14.38 3.09 -16.95
CA ALA A 296 15.63 2.53 -17.48
C ALA A 296 16.60 2.14 -16.35
N ARG A 297 17.31 1.03 -16.54
CA ARG A 297 18.38 0.56 -15.65
C ARG A 297 19.58 1.49 -15.73
N GLY A 298 20.01 2.03 -14.59
CA GLY A 298 21.35 2.59 -14.44
C GLY A 298 22.24 1.61 -13.69
N ARG A 299 23.20 0.98 -14.36
CA ARG A 299 24.36 0.39 -13.67
C ARG A 299 25.33 1.51 -13.34
N SER A 300 25.41 1.89 -12.07
CA SER A 300 26.63 2.51 -11.54
C SER A 300 27.52 1.41 -11.00
N THR A 301 28.56 1.05 -11.74
CA THR A 301 29.77 0.44 -11.15
C THR A 301 30.79 1.55 -10.86
N PRO A 302 31.68 1.35 -9.86
CA PRO A 302 32.20 2.41 -8.99
C PRO A 302 33.01 3.51 -9.69
#